data_AF-A0A439R3B0-F1
#
_entry.id   AF-A0A439R3B0-F1
#
_cell.length_a   1.000
_cell.length_b   1.000
_cell.length_c   1.000
_cell.angle_alpha   90.00
_cell.angle_beta   90.00
_cell.angle_gamma   90.00
#
_symmetry.space_group_name_H-M   'P 1'
#
loop_
_entity.id
_entity.type
_entity.pdbx_description
1 polymer ?
#
loop_
_entity_poly.entity_id
_entity_poly.type
_entity_poly.pdbx_seq_one_letter_code
_entity_poly.pdbx_strand_id
1 'polypeptide(L)' 'RVEWHYIAPGKPMQNGFIESFNGRLRDELLNETLFTSLAQARVAIALWRADYNTARPHSQIAWQTPAEFASTFNPRRSLA' A
#
# COMPACT_ATOMS: atom_id res chain seq x y z
N ARG A 1 3.26 -20.93 -7.20
CA ARG A 1 2.29 -20.87 -6.08
C ARG A 1 2.85 -19.89 -5.06
N VAL A 2 2.05 -18.98 -4.50
CA VAL A 2 2.51 -18.06 -3.46
C VAL A 2 2.28 -18.74 -2.11
N GLU A 3 3.32 -18.80 -1.27
CA GLU A 3 3.25 -19.33 0.10
C GLU A 3 2.52 -18.35 1.03
N TRP A 4 1.75 -18.88 1.97
CA TRP A 4 1.12 -18.06 3.00
C TRP A 4 2.13 -17.74 4.11
N HIS A 5 2.35 -16.46 4.37
CA HIS A 5 3.17 -16.01 5.49
C HIS A 5 2.29 -15.30 6.52
N TYR A 6 2.03 -15.97 7.64
CA TYR A 6 1.32 -15.41 8.78
C TYR A 6 2.28 -14.67 9.71
N ILE A 7 1.78 -13.66 10.42
CA ILE A 7 2.49 -13.08 11.54
C ILE A 7 2.65 -14.12 12.65
N ALA A 8 3.73 -14.01 13.42
CA ALA A 8 3.93 -14.86 14.59
C ALA A 8 2.90 -14.50 15.68
N PRO A 9 2.37 -15.50 16.41
CA PRO A 9 1.49 -15.26 17.55
C PRO A 9 2.13 -14.30 18.55
N GLY A 10 1.37 -13.29 18.98
CA GLY A 10 1.86 -12.28 19.93
C GLY A 10 2.88 -11.28 19.37
N LYS A 11 3.05 -11.19 18.04
CA LYS A 11 3.96 -10.23 17.38
C LYS A 11 3.21 -9.27 16.44
N PRO A 12 2.32 -8.39 16.97
CA PRO A 12 1.52 -7.46 16.15
C PRO A 12 2.39 -6.50 15.32
N MET A 13 3.60 -6.17 15.78
CA MET A 13 4.53 -5.31 15.06
C MET A 13 4.95 -5.83 13.68
N GLN A 14 4.82 -7.13 13.41
CA GLN A 14 5.05 -7.69 12.07
C GLN A 14 3.98 -7.25 11.05
N ASN A 15 2.83 -6.76 11.52
CA ASN A 15 1.73 -6.23 10.71
C ASN A 15 1.81 -4.70 10.53
N GLY A 16 2.78 -4.02 11.14
CA GLY A 16 2.80 -2.55 11.24
C GLY A 16 2.82 -1.83 9.90
N PHE A 17 3.46 -2.42 8.87
CA PHE A 17 3.49 -1.83 7.53
C PHE A 17 2.08 -1.71 6.91
N ILE A 18 1.32 -2.81 6.90
CA ILE A 18 -0.02 -2.81 6.31
C ILE A 18 -1.02 -2.03 7.17
N GLU A 19 -0.84 -2.02 8.49
CA GLU A 19 -1.62 -1.17 9.40
C GLU A 19 -1.41 0.30 9.11
N SER A 20 -0.15 0.72 8.92
CA SER A 20 0.18 2.11 8.58
C SER A 20 -0.41 2.52 7.21
N PHE A 21 -0.33 1.64 6.22
CA PHE A 21 -0.96 1.87 4.91
C PHE A 21 -2.48 2.02 5.02
N ASN A 22 -3.15 1.09 5.71
CA ASN A 22 -4.60 1.11 5.89
C ASN A 22 -5.08 2.31 6.70
N GLY A 23 -4.32 2.70 7.73
CA GLY A 23 -4.55 3.93 8.49
C GLY A 23 -4.55 5.14 7.57
N ARG A 24 -3.54 5.25 6.69
CA ARG A 24 -3.45 6.38 5.77
C ARG A 24 -4.59 6.45 4.76
N LEU A 25 -4.93 5.33 4.13
CA LEU A 25 -6.08 5.27 3.22
C LEU A 25 -7.37 5.70 3.92
N ARG A 26 -7.53 5.31 5.18
CA ARG A 26 -8.69 5.67 5.97
C ARG A 26 -8.72 7.17 6.25
N ASP A 27 -7.64 7.72 6.77
CA ASP A 27 -7.56 9.12 7.18
C ASP A 27 -7.62 10.08 6.00
N GLU A 28 -7.07 9.71 4.84
CA GLU A 28 -7.00 10.60 3.68
C GLU A 28 -8.18 10.47 2.71
N LEU A 29 -8.92 9.36 2.73
CA LEU A 29 -9.98 9.10 1.76
C LEU A 29 -11.27 8.60 2.40
N LEU A 30 -11.21 7.46 3.11
CA LEU A 30 -12.44 6.76 3.48
C LEU A 30 -13.24 7.49 4.58
N ASN A 31 -12.57 8.16 5.50
CA ASN A 31 -13.23 8.93 6.56
C ASN A 31 -13.68 10.33 6.08
N GLU A 32 -12.97 10.89 5.09
CA GLU A 32 -13.21 12.26 4.60
C GLU A 32 -14.26 12.32 3.48
N THR A 33 -14.63 11.18 2.91
CA THR A 33 -15.50 11.12 1.74
C THR A 33 -16.77 10.33 2.03
N LEU A 34 -17.94 10.98 1.89
CA LEU A 34 -19.21 10.27 1.81
C LEU A 34 -19.39 9.72 0.39
N PHE A 35 -19.52 8.40 0.27
CA PHE A 35 -19.79 7.74 -1.01
C PHE A 35 -21.29 7.54 -1.21
N THR A 36 -21.80 7.96 -2.36
CA THR A 36 -23.21 7.80 -2.77
C THR A 36 -23.44 6.51 -3.56
N SER A 37 -22.37 5.87 -4.05
CA SER A 37 -22.44 4.59 -4.75
C SER A 37 -21.12 3.82 -4.71
N LEU A 38 -21.20 2.50 -4.94
CA LEU A 38 -20.02 1.66 -5.10
C LEU A 38 -19.16 2.07 -6.30
N ALA A 39 -19.79 2.55 -7.39
CA ALA A 39 -19.08 3.02 -8.56
C ALA A 39 -18.21 4.24 -8.23
N GLN A 40 -18.75 5.22 -7.50
CA GLN A 40 -17.98 6.37 -7.03
C GLN A 40 -16.82 5.93 -6.12
N ALA A 41 -17.09 5.04 -5.16
CA ALA A 41 -16.05 4.54 -4.25
C ALA A 41 -14.90 3.85 -5.01
N ARG A 42 -15.22 3.04 -6.03
CA ARG A 42 -14.21 2.38 -6.88
C ARG A 42 -13.32 3.38 -7.61
N VAL A 43 -13.91 4.44 -8.18
CA VAL A 43 -13.16 5.50 -8.87
C VAL A 43 -12.26 6.25 -7.88
N ALA A 44 -12.80 6.67 -6.74
CA ALA A 44 -12.05 7.41 -5.73
C ALA A 44 -10.85 6.61 -5.18
N ILE A 45 -11.06 5.33 -4.85
CA ILE A 45 -9.99 4.44 -4.40
C ILE A 45 -8.94 4.23 -5.50
N ALA A 46 -9.36 4.08 -6.77
CA ALA A 46 -8.43 3.92 -7.87
C ALA A 46 -7.54 5.15 -8.08
N LEU A 47 -8.13 6.35 -7.96
CA LEU A 47 -7.41 7.63 -8.04
C LEU A 47 -6.43 7.79 -6.88
N TRP A 48 -6.88 7.55 -5.63
CA TRP A 48 -6.00 7.63 -4.46
C TRP A 48 -4.85 6.63 -4.55
N ARG A 49 -5.12 5.39 -4.99
CA ARG A 49 -4.06 4.38 -5.21
C ARG A 49 -3.05 4.82 -6.26
N ALA A 50 -3.51 5.43 -7.35
CA ALA A 50 -2.61 5.94 -8.39
C ALA A 50 -1.71 7.04 -7.81
N ASP A 51 -2.30 8.04 -7.15
CA ASP A 51 -1.59 9.12 -6.48
C ASP A 51 -0.54 8.61 -5.46
N TYR A 52 -0.96 7.73 -4.55
CA TYR A 52 -0.08 7.12 -3.55
C TYR A 52 1.12 6.42 -4.18
N ASN A 53 0.90 5.65 -5.26
CA ASN A 53 1.95 4.86 -5.88
C ASN A 53 2.88 5.66 -6.79
N THR A 54 2.42 6.75 -7.42
CA THR A 54 3.18 7.41 -8.49
C THR A 54 3.52 8.87 -8.23
N ALA A 55 2.91 9.52 -7.24
CA ALA A 55 3.14 10.95 -6.99
C ALA A 55 3.76 11.21 -5.61
N ARG A 56 3.62 10.30 -4.65
CA ARG A 56 4.02 10.54 -3.26
C ARG A 56 5.39 9.97 -2.91
N PRO A 57 6.39 10.82 -2.60
CA PRO A 57 7.68 10.35 -2.14
C PRO A 57 7.62 9.92 -0.66
N HIS A 58 8.29 8.81 -0.31
CA HIS A 58 8.35 8.30 1.05
C HIS A 58 9.76 8.37 1.63
N SER A 59 9.90 8.93 2.83
CA SER A 59 11.19 9.13 3.51
C SER A 59 11.96 7.82 3.76
N GLN A 60 11.25 6.71 4.00
CA GLN A 60 11.88 5.39 4.23
C GLN A 60 12.52 4.78 2.98
N ILE A 61 12.15 5.26 1.79
CA ILE A 61 12.69 4.79 0.50
C ILE A 61 13.38 5.95 -0.23
N ALA A 62 14.20 6.71 0.50
CA ALA A 62 15.01 7.81 -0.04
C ALA A 62 14.20 8.86 -0.82
N TRP A 63 12.97 9.13 -0.40
CA TRP A 63 12.04 10.05 -1.08
C TRP A 63 11.68 9.64 -2.51
N GLN A 64 11.74 8.35 -2.81
CA GLN A 64 11.15 7.78 -4.01
C GLN A 64 9.65 7.53 -3.80
N THR A 65 8.91 7.52 -4.90
CA THR A 65 7.55 6.98 -4.94
C THR A 65 7.58 5.45 -4.85
N PRO A 66 6.50 4.80 -4.40
CA PRO A 66 6.43 3.34 -4.37
C PRO A 66 6.70 2.70 -5.74
N ALA A 67 6.21 3.31 -6.83
CA ALA A 67 6.44 2.82 -8.19
C ALA A 67 7.92 2.92 -8.61
N GLU A 68 8.60 4.04 -8.30
CA GLU A 68 10.03 4.20 -8.56
C GLU A 68 10.84 3.17 -7.77
N PHE A 69 10.56 3.01 -6.48
CA PHE A 69 11.24 2.02 -5.66
C PHE A 69 11.02 0.60 -6.19
N ALA A 70 9.78 0.25 -6.57
CA ALA A 70 9.47 -1.06 -7.16
C ALA A 70 10.24 -1.32 -8.47
N SER A 71 10.53 -0.29 -9.28
CA SER A 71 11.31 -0.44 -10.51
C SER A 71 12.78 -0.81 -10.25
N THR A 72 13.31 -0.49 -9.07
CA THR A 72 14.66 -0.88 -8.65
C THR A 72 14.75 -2.34 -8.21
N PHE A 73 13.59 -2.94 -7.92
CA PHE A 73 13.51 -4.32 -7.46
C PHE A 73 13.72 -5.26 -8.64
N ASN A 74 14.95 -5.75 -8.82
CA ASN A 74 15.22 -6.84 -9.74
C ASN A 74 14.81 -8.14 -9.04
N PRO A 75 13.68 -8.80 -9.40
CA PRO A 75 13.33 -10.05 -8.77
C PRO A 75 14.43 -11.06 -9.10
N ARG A 76 15.27 -11.41 -8.12
CA ARG A 76 16.15 -12.57 -8.26
C ARG A 76 15.26 -13.80 -8.40
N ARG A 77 14.91 -14.12 -9.64
CA ARG A 77 14.21 -15.32 -10.02
C ARG A 77 15.26 -16.41 -10.23
N SER A 78 15.78 -16.92 -9.12
CA SER A 78 16.33 -18.28 -9.06
C SER A 78 16.47 -18.68 -7.60
N LEU A 79 15.40 -19.25 -7.04
CA LEU A 79 15.59 -20.34 -6.10
C LEU A 79 15.05 -21.57 -6.82
N ALA A 80 16.00 -22.48 -7.07
CA ALA A 80 15.79 -23.83 -7.53
C ALA A 80 14.86 -24.61 -6.59
#